data_AF-A0A2M9ZHX7-F1
#
_entry.id   AF-A0A2M9ZHX7-F1
#
_cell.length_a   1.000
_cell.length_b   1.000
_cell.length_c   1.000
_cell.angle_alpha   90.00
_cell.angle_beta   90.00
_cell.angle_gamma   90.00
#
_symmetry.space_group_name_H-M   'P 1'
#
loop_
_entity.id
_entity.type
_entity.pdbx_description
1 polymer ?
#
loop_
_entity_poly.entity_id
_entity_poly.type
_entity_poly.pdbx_seq_one_letter_code
_entity_poly.pdbx_strand_id
1 'polypeptide(L)'
;MPEKRTSVPSALAEEIIKTIRLLALSGKKNFRKYLCDPLIFGGWEREKAHNALSSAKGIDKIQEESRNPAYLHTIGPHCKRLVSQALSENLSAIGDTCIFFCEKILEDEQVAASPEALEFIGLLEKPMTEFAHLNQTRSEKLFEDSIRNFSPDELKTAFEPVKLDAHRQKVYLDAEVHRLYSQIVSAAKSNDVMRCRKLLSSYIINFSDSENYNNQEVEKLIDALTKRASGFRENLKDSLAIDLYYSITRGILEANVKKAIQGIRKYAHIFEGDPDVKYYYEIDSLERKLYGIIHSKDLMKELKKGI
;
A
#
# COMPACT_ATOMS: atom_id res chain seq x y z
N MET A 1 13.82 -21.67 17.72
CA MET A 1 12.35 -21.60 17.57
C MET A 1 12.04 -20.18 17.17
N PRO A 2 11.38 -19.90 16.03
CA PRO A 2 10.97 -18.54 15.73
C PRO A 2 9.99 -18.11 16.82
N GLU A 3 10.17 -16.90 17.36
CA GLU A 3 9.29 -16.35 18.39
C GLU A 3 7.85 -16.51 17.94
N LYS A 4 7.02 -17.12 18.80
CA LYS A 4 5.63 -17.40 18.47
C LYS A 4 4.88 -16.07 18.49
N ARG A 5 4.77 -15.43 17.32
CA ARG A 5 4.04 -14.17 17.10
C ARG A 5 2.64 -14.28 17.71
N THR A 6 2.28 -13.34 18.57
CA THR A 6 0.99 -13.32 19.28
C THR A 6 -0.09 -12.54 18.51
N SER A 7 0.31 -11.64 17.61
CA SER A 7 -0.58 -10.88 16.74
C SER A 7 0.13 -10.44 15.46
N VAL A 8 -0.61 -10.27 14.37
CA VAL A 8 -0.08 -9.82 13.07
C VAL A 8 0.22 -8.31 13.11
N PRO A 9 1.47 -7.87 12.82
CA PRO A 9 1.79 -6.45 12.71
C PRO A 9 1.01 -5.75 11.59
N SER A 10 0.53 -4.53 11.84
CA SER A 10 -0.21 -3.74 10.84
C SER A 10 0.57 -3.57 9.54
N ALA A 11 1.85 -3.20 9.63
CA ALA A 11 2.70 -3.01 8.46
C ALA A 11 2.77 -4.26 7.58
N LEU A 12 2.91 -5.45 8.18
CA LEU A 12 3.00 -6.70 7.43
C LEU A 12 1.70 -7.02 6.67
N ALA A 13 0.54 -6.81 7.29
CA ALA A 13 -0.74 -7.00 6.62
C ALA A 13 -0.91 -6.03 5.43
N GLU A 14 -0.47 -4.79 5.59
CA GLU A 14 -0.51 -3.78 4.52
C GLU A 14 0.46 -4.09 3.37
N GLU A 15 1.68 -4.53 3.68
CA GLU A 15 2.67 -5.02 2.70
C GLU A 15 2.11 -6.19 1.89
N ILE A 16 1.45 -7.15 2.53
CA ILE A 16 0.83 -8.29 1.85
C ILE A 16 -0.29 -7.81 0.92
N ILE A 17 -1.14 -6.85 1.32
CA ILE A 17 -2.16 -6.26 0.43
C ILE A 17 -1.51 -5.68 -0.83
N LYS A 18 -0.44 -4.88 -0.67
CA LYS A 18 0.25 -4.29 -1.83
C LYS A 18 0.90 -5.35 -2.70
N THR A 19 1.49 -6.36 -2.08
CA THR A 19 2.15 -7.47 -2.78
C THR A 19 1.15 -8.30 -3.60
N ILE A 20 -0.04 -8.59 -3.06
CA ILE A 20 -1.13 -9.25 -3.81
C ILE A 20 -1.54 -8.41 -5.02
N ARG A 21 -1.65 -7.08 -4.87
CA ARG A 21 -1.96 -6.18 -5.99
C ARG A 21 -0.86 -6.18 -7.06
N LEU A 22 0.42 -6.24 -6.67
CA LEU A 22 1.55 -6.36 -7.60
C LEU A 22 1.61 -7.75 -8.28
N LEU A 23 1.25 -8.82 -7.57
CA LEU A 23 1.11 -10.16 -8.14
C LEU A 23 0.06 -10.20 -9.24
N ALA A 24 -1.07 -9.51 -9.05
CA ALA A 24 -2.12 -9.42 -10.05
C ALA A 24 -1.61 -8.78 -11.36
N LEU A 25 -0.74 -7.77 -11.27
CA LEU A 25 -0.08 -7.14 -12.42
C LEU A 25 0.99 -8.05 -13.06
N SER A 26 1.61 -8.92 -12.27
CA SER A 26 2.70 -9.81 -12.71
C SER A 26 2.25 -11.06 -13.47
N GLY A 27 0.93 -11.29 -13.54
CA GLY A 27 0.31 -12.35 -14.34
C GLY A 27 0.07 -13.65 -13.60
N LYS A 28 -0.75 -14.52 -14.21
CA LYS A 28 -1.35 -15.72 -13.60
C LYS A 28 -0.31 -16.71 -13.01
N LYS A 29 0.85 -16.86 -13.64
CA LYS A 29 1.89 -17.82 -13.20
C LYS A 29 2.46 -17.43 -11.84
N ASN A 30 2.82 -16.15 -11.66
CA ASN A 30 3.35 -15.64 -10.40
C ASN A 30 2.25 -15.63 -9.33
N PHE A 31 1.03 -15.22 -9.70
CA PHE A 31 -0.11 -15.23 -8.79
C PHE A 31 -0.39 -16.62 -8.21
N ARG A 32 -0.34 -17.68 -9.04
CA ARG A 32 -0.46 -19.06 -8.55
C ARG A 32 0.68 -19.44 -7.62
N LYS A 33 1.92 -19.27 -8.08
CA LYS A 33 3.12 -19.68 -7.35
C LYS A 33 3.24 -19.05 -5.95
N TYR A 34 2.94 -17.75 -5.84
CA TYR A 34 3.22 -16.98 -4.63
C TYR A 34 2.00 -16.71 -3.75
N LEU A 35 0.77 -16.87 -4.25
CA LEU A 35 -0.45 -16.72 -3.44
C LEU A 35 -1.27 -18.02 -3.36
N CYS A 36 -1.56 -18.69 -4.49
CA CYS A 36 -2.47 -19.84 -4.49
C CYS A 36 -1.81 -21.11 -3.92
N ASP A 37 -0.65 -21.48 -4.46
CA ASP A 37 0.05 -22.72 -4.11
C ASP A 37 0.39 -22.77 -2.61
N PRO A 38 0.88 -21.69 -1.95
CA PRO A 38 1.11 -21.70 -0.50
C PRO A 38 -0.16 -21.96 0.32
N LEU A 39 -1.31 -21.42 -0.09
CA LEU A 39 -2.59 -21.65 0.58
C LEU A 39 -3.06 -23.10 0.40
N ILE A 40 -2.93 -23.64 -0.82
CA ILE A 40 -3.29 -25.04 -1.12
C ILE A 40 -2.40 -26.00 -0.31
N PHE A 41 -1.08 -25.83 -0.36
CA PHE A 41 -0.14 -26.65 0.41
C PHE A 41 -0.30 -26.49 1.93
N GLY A 42 -0.75 -25.32 2.38
CA GLY A 42 -1.13 -25.06 3.76
C GLY A 42 -2.45 -25.71 4.19
N GLY A 43 -3.16 -26.40 3.29
CA GLY A 43 -4.42 -27.08 3.61
C GLY A 43 -5.61 -26.13 3.73
N TRP A 44 -5.55 -24.95 3.11
CA TRP A 44 -6.68 -24.00 3.08
C TRP A 44 -7.71 -24.36 2.01
N GLU A 45 -7.38 -25.24 1.08
CA GLU A 45 -8.34 -25.83 0.16
C GLU A 45 -9.20 -26.87 0.90
N ARG A 46 -10.53 -26.74 0.82
CA ARG A 46 -11.47 -27.77 1.29
C ARG A 46 -11.94 -28.60 0.10
N GLU A 47 -12.22 -29.88 0.35
CA GLU A 47 -13.00 -30.70 -0.58
C GLU A 47 -14.26 -29.93 -0.97
N LYS A 48 -14.55 -29.87 -2.28
CA LYS A 48 -15.57 -29.03 -2.94
C LYS A 48 -16.91 -29.05 -2.19
N ALA A 49 -17.01 -28.25 -1.13
CA ALA A 49 -18.25 -28.03 -0.43
C ALA A 49 -19.09 -27.16 -1.35
N HIS A 50 -20.26 -27.66 -1.71
CA HIS A 50 -21.28 -26.94 -2.49
C HIS A 50 -21.80 -25.72 -1.70
N ASN A 51 -20.97 -24.70 -1.49
CA ASN A 51 -21.42 -23.42 -0.98
C ASN A 51 -22.04 -22.64 -2.14
N ALA A 52 -23.35 -22.43 -2.07
CA ALA A 52 -24.12 -21.75 -3.10
C ALA A 52 -23.93 -20.22 -3.14
N LEU A 53 -23.30 -19.62 -2.13
CA LEU A 53 -23.02 -18.17 -2.09
C LEU A 53 -21.67 -17.88 -2.74
N SER A 54 -21.57 -16.91 -3.64
CA SER A 54 -20.28 -16.46 -4.17
C SER A 54 -19.40 -15.80 -3.08
N SER A 55 -18.09 -15.78 -3.30
CA SER A 55 -17.13 -15.13 -2.38
C SER A 55 -17.49 -13.66 -2.12
N ALA A 56 -17.98 -12.94 -3.13
CA ALA A 56 -18.42 -11.55 -2.99
C ALA A 56 -19.54 -11.38 -1.94
N LYS A 57 -20.57 -12.24 -1.96
CA LYS A 57 -21.64 -12.19 -0.95
C LYS A 57 -21.15 -12.60 0.44
N GLY A 58 -20.12 -13.43 0.51
CA GLY A 58 -19.45 -13.78 1.75
C GLY A 58 -18.75 -12.58 2.40
N ILE A 59 -18.08 -11.74 1.59
CA ILE A 59 -17.48 -10.48 2.04
C ILE A 59 -18.55 -9.58 2.67
N ASP A 60 -19.65 -9.33 1.97
CA ASP A 60 -20.73 -8.45 2.44
C ASP A 60 -21.27 -8.91 3.80
N LYS A 61 -21.51 -10.22 3.95
CA LYS A 61 -22.00 -10.81 5.20
C LYS A 61 -21.02 -10.61 6.35
N ILE A 62 -19.73 -10.87 6.14
CA ILE A 62 -18.71 -10.68 7.18
C ILE A 62 -18.57 -9.20 7.53
N GLN A 63 -18.72 -8.31 6.54
CA GLN A 63 -18.70 -6.87 6.77
C GLN A 63 -19.84 -6.43 7.69
N GLU A 64 -21.05 -6.95 7.49
CA GLU A 64 -22.19 -6.70 8.38
C GLU A 64 -21.96 -7.26 9.79
N GLU A 65 -21.50 -8.50 9.91
CA GLU A 65 -21.19 -9.14 11.19
C GLU A 65 -20.10 -8.39 11.96
N SER A 66 -19.09 -7.87 11.27
CA SER A 66 -17.97 -7.12 11.87
C SER A 66 -18.38 -5.81 12.55
N ARG A 67 -19.59 -5.29 12.27
CA ARG A 67 -20.12 -4.11 12.96
C ARG A 67 -20.60 -4.40 14.38
N ASN A 68 -20.85 -5.67 14.70
CA ASN A 68 -21.31 -6.07 16.02
C ASN A 68 -20.14 -6.71 16.80
N PRO A 69 -19.72 -6.10 17.93
CA PRO A 69 -18.63 -6.61 18.76
C PRO A 69 -18.80 -8.08 19.19
N ALA A 70 -20.04 -8.56 19.31
CA ALA A 70 -20.33 -9.94 19.70
C ALA A 70 -19.80 -10.98 18.69
N TYR A 71 -19.63 -10.63 17.41
CA TYR A 71 -19.21 -11.56 16.36
C TYR A 71 -17.73 -11.46 16.00
N LEU A 72 -16.93 -10.57 16.61
CA LEU A 72 -15.52 -10.37 16.27
C LEU A 72 -14.69 -11.67 16.32
N HIS A 73 -14.93 -12.50 17.33
CA HIS A 73 -14.28 -13.81 17.48
C HIS A 73 -14.54 -14.80 16.33
N THR A 74 -15.62 -14.60 15.55
CA THR A 74 -15.97 -15.46 14.40
C THR A 74 -15.37 -14.97 13.08
N ILE A 75 -14.87 -13.74 13.02
CA ILE A 75 -14.38 -13.13 11.78
C ILE A 75 -13.18 -13.90 11.20
N GLY A 76 -12.20 -14.26 12.03
CA GLY A 76 -11.04 -15.08 11.59
C GLY A 76 -11.47 -16.40 10.93
N PRO A 77 -12.26 -17.25 11.61
CA PRO A 77 -12.84 -18.47 11.02
C PRO A 77 -13.68 -18.23 9.76
N HIS A 78 -14.42 -17.12 9.70
CA HIS A 78 -15.24 -16.76 8.53
C HIS A 78 -14.37 -16.39 7.34
N CYS A 79 -13.32 -15.59 7.55
CA CYS A 79 -12.35 -15.23 6.53
C CYS A 79 -11.56 -16.45 6.02
N LYS A 80 -11.15 -17.38 6.90
CA LYS A 80 -10.52 -18.64 6.46
C LYS A 80 -11.45 -19.46 5.55
N ARG A 81 -12.73 -19.58 5.91
CA ARG A 81 -13.74 -20.24 5.06
C ARG A 81 -13.92 -19.52 3.73
N LEU A 82 -13.91 -18.20 3.73
CA LEU A 82 -14.06 -17.37 2.54
C LEU A 82 -12.88 -17.56 1.57
N VAL A 83 -11.64 -17.52 2.07
CA VAL A 83 -10.43 -17.78 1.25
C VAL A 83 -10.45 -19.21 0.70
N SER A 84 -10.81 -20.19 1.53
CA SER A 84 -10.97 -21.59 1.12
C SER A 84 -11.95 -21.76 -0.04
N GLN A 85 -13.07 -21.05 0.03
CA GLN A 85 -14.05 -21.05 -1.04
C GLN A 85 -13.50 -20.38 -2.32
N ALA A 86 -12.84 -19.23 -2.18
CA ALA A 86 -12.29 -18.50 -3.31
C ALA A 86 -11.24 -19.32 -4.09
N LEU A 87 -10.47 -20.19 -3.42
CA LEU A 87 -9.53 -21.13 -4.06
C LEU A 87 -10.20 -22.02 -5.12
N SER A 88 -11.47 -22.39 -4.88
CA SER A 88 -12.26 -23.21 -5.81
C SER A 88 -12.98 -22.41 -6.91
N GLU A 89 -13.05 -21.08 -6.79
CA GLU A 89 -13.83 -20.21 -7.66
C GLU A 89 -12.98 -19.67 -8.84
N ASN A 90 -12.10 -18.70 -8.59
CA ASN A 90 -11.20 -18.11 -9.57
C ASN A 90 -10.09 -17.26 -8.91
N LEU A 91 -9.05 -16.91 -9.68
CA LEU A 91 -7.90 -16.16 -9.16
C LEU A 91 -8.25 -14.77 -8.62
N SER A 92 -9.24 -14.08 -9.19
CA SER A 92 -9.67 -12.77 -8.73
C SER A 92 -10.32 -12.86 -7.35
N ALA A 93 -11.23 -13.82 -7.17
CA ALA A 93 -11.84 -14.10 -5.86
C ALA A 93 -10.79 -14.40 -4.79
N ILE A 94 -9.73 -15.16 -5.11
CA ILE A 94 -8.64 -15.43 -4.16
C ILE A 94 -7.95 -14.13 -3.75
N GLY A 95 -7.60 -13.27 -4.72
CA GLY A 95 -6.98 -11.98 -4.45
C GLY A 95 -7.84 -11.09 -3.56
N ASP A 96 -9.11 -10.95 -3.92
CA ASP A 96 -10.05 -10.07 -3.20
C ASP A 96 -10.31 -10.55 -1.78
N THR A 97 -10.48 -11.86 -1.57
CA THR A 97 -10.72 -12.44 -0.24
C THR A 97 -9.48 -12.42 0.65
N CYS A 98 -8.28 -12.61 0.08
CA CYS A 98 -7.03 -12.45 0.82
C CYS A 98 -6.79 -10.99 1.23
N ILE A 99 -7.05 -10.04 0.33
CA ILE A 99 -6.97 -8.59 0.66
C ILE A 99 -7.98 -8.26 1.75
N PHE A 100 -9.23 -8.70 1.61
CA PHE A 100 -10.27 -8.48 2.60
C PHE A 100 -9.89 -9.03 3.98
N PHE A 101 -9.28 -10.21 4.04
CA PHE A 101 -8.84 -10.75 5.33
C PHE A 101 -7.71 -9.91 5.95
N CYS A 102 -6.73 -9.46 5.16
CA CYS A 102 -5.73 -8.50 5.64
C CYS A 102 -6.38 -7.19 6.11
N GLU A 103 -7.41 -6.69 5.43
CA GLU A 103 -8.14 -5.49 5.86
C GLU A 103 -8.82 -5.70 7.20
N LYS A 104 -9.40 -6.87 7.46
CA LYS A 104 -9.97 -7.21 8.77
C LYS A 104 -8.92 -7.34 9.86
N ILE A 105 -7.74 -7.85 9.54
CA ILE A 105 -6.57 -7.86 10.44
C ILE A 105 -6.14 -6.43 10.78
N LEU A 106 -6.18 -5.49 9.82
CA LEU A 106 -5.85 -4.08 10.05
C LEU A 106 -6.92 -3.32 10.84
N GLU A 107 -8.16 -3.78 10.81
CA GLU A 107 -9.31 -3.13 11.46
C GLU A 107 -9.42 -3.48 12.95
N ASP A 108 -9.14 -4.74 13.32
CA ASP A 108 -9.43 -5.24 14.66
C ASP A 108 -8.29 -6.11 15.23
N GLU A 109 -7.81 -5.76 16.42
CA GLU A 109 -6.72 -6.46 17.11
C GLU A 109 -7.07 -7.91 17.47
N GLN A 110 -8.34 -8.23 17.76
CA GLN A 110 -8.77 -9.61 18.04
C GLN A 110 -8.66 -10.47 16.79
N VAL A 111 -8.96 -9.90 15.62
CA VAL A 111 -8.79 -10.60 14.34
C VAL A 111 -7.30 -10.77 14.05
N ALA A 112 -6.48 -9.75 14.29
CA ALA A 112 -5.02 -9.84 14.11
C ALA A 112 -4.35 -10.89 15.01
N ALA A 113 -4.89 -11.13 16.22
CA ALA A 113 -4.43 -12.15 17.15
C ALA A 113 -5.06 -13.54 16.93
N SER A 114 -6.00 -13.67 15.98
CA SER A 114 -6.71 -14.94 15.75
C SER A 114 -5.76 -16.03 15.21
N PRO A 115 -5.98 -17.32 15.57
CA PRO A 115 -5.18 -18.42 15.03
C PRO A 115 -5.20 -18.46 13.50
N GLU A 116 -6.34 -18.17 12.88
CA GLU A 116 -6.50 -18.13 11.43
C GLU A 116 -5.66 -17.02 10.79
N ALA A 117 -5.58 -15.84 11.40
CA ALA A 117 -4.74 -14.75 10.89
C ALA A 117 -3.25 -15.09 11.01
N LEU A 118 -2.82 -15.65 12.14
CA LEU A 118 -1.43 -16.06 12.34
C LEU A 118 -1.00 -17.16 11.36
N GLU A 119 -1.87 -18.16 11.15
CA GLU A 119 -1.65 -19.21 10.16
C GLU A 119 -1.60 -18.65 8.73
N PHE A 120 -2.58 -17.81 8.36
CA PHE A 120 -2.65 -17.17 7.05
C PHE A 120 -1.38 -16.41 6.70
N ILE A 121 -0.92 -15.57 7.62
CA ILE A 121 0.32 -14.80 7.44
C ILE A 121 1.53 -15.72 7.41
N GLY A 122 1.58 -16.74 8.28
CA GLY A 122 2.67 -17.72 8.29
C GLY A 122 2.84 -18.47 6.97
N LEU A 123 1.74 -18.71 6.24
CA LEU A 123 1.77 -19.33 4.91
C LEU A 123 2.24 -18.37 3.82
N LEU A 124 1.90 -17.08 3.92
CA LEU A 124 2.14 -16.10 2.86
C LEU A 124 3.45 -15.32 3.03
N GLU A 125 3.93 -15.09 4.24
CA GLU A 125 5.04 -14.17 4.52
C GLU A 125 6.31 -14.50 3.72
N LYS A 126 6.72 -15.77 3.70
CA LYS A 126 7.90 -16.20 2.94
C LYS A 126 7.70 -16.10 1.40
N PRO A 127 6.64 -16.72 0.81
CA PRO A 127 6.38 -16.57 -0.63
C PRO A 127 6.25 -15.11 -1.08
N MET A 128 5.59 -14.26 -0.29
CA MET A 128 5.42 -12.84 -0.60
C MET A 128 6.76 -12.09 -0.56
N THR A 129 7.61 -12.37 0.42
CA THR A 129 8.96 -11.79 0.51
C THR A 129 9.83 -12.21 -0.69
N GLU A 130 9.77 -13.48 -1.07
CA GLU A 130 10.49 -13.99 -2.26
C GLU A 130 10.03 -13.28 -3.54
N PHE A 131 8.72 -13.09 -3.70
CA PHE A 131 8.18 -12.35 -4.84
C PHE A 131 8.55 -10.87 -4.80
N ALA A 132 8.49 -10.23 -3.63
CA ALA A 132 8.86 -8.82 -3.47
C ALA A 132 10.29 -8.56 -3.94
N HIS A 133 11.24 -9.40 -3.53
CA HIS A 133 12.64 -9.30 -3.97
C HIS A 133 12.79 -9.50 -5.49
N LEU A 134 12.12 -10.51 -6.07
CA LEU A 134 12.14 -10.73 -7.52
C LEU A 134 11.54 -9.56 -8.29
N ASN A 135 10.45 -9.01 -7.79
CA ASN A 135 9.77 -7.88 -8.41
C ASN A 135 10.59 -6.59 -8.28
N GLN A 136 11.33 -6.40 -7.18
CA GLN A 136 12.27 -5.31 -7.01
C GLN A 136 13.34 -5.32 -8.10
N THR A 137 14.09 -6.44 -8.24
CA THR A 137 15.15 -6.54 -9.26
C THR A 137 14.62 -6.30 -10.67
N ARG A 138 13.43 -6.85 -10.97
CA ARG A 138 12.77 -6.63 -12.26
C ARG A 138 12.39 -5.17 -12.46
N SER A 139 11.79 -4.53 -11.46
CA SER A 139 11.32 -3.14 -11.53
C SER A 139 12.48 -2.17 -11.66
N GLU A 140 13.58 -2.38 -10.93
CA GLU A 140 14.79 -1.56 -11.06
C GLU A 140 15.35 -1.59 -12.49
N LYS A 141 15.37 -2.77 -13.13
CA LYS A 141 15.81 -2.90 -14.51
C LYS A 141 14.86 -2.21 -15.48
N LEU A 142 13.55 -2.44 -15.34
CA LEU A 142 12.54 -1.80 -16.18
C LEU A 142 12.59 -0.27 -16.07
N PHE A 143 12.77 0.25 -14.85
CA PHE A 143 12.89 1.68 -14.60
C PHE A 143 14.12 2.28 -15.29
N GLU A 144 15.28 1.62 -15.13
CA GLU A 144 16.53 2.03 -15.77
C GLU A 144 16.42 2.05 -17.30
N ASP A 145 15.92 0.96 -17.88
CA ASP A 145 15.71 0.85 -19.33
C ASP A 145 14.74 1.93 -19.83
N SER A 146 13.69 2.23 -19.06
CA SER A 146 12.71 3.24 -19.46
C SER A 146 13.26 4.67 -19.42
N ILE A 147 14.02 5.04 -18.38
CA ILE A 147 14.64 6.38 -18.27
C ILE A 147 15.72 6.58 -19.34
N ARG A 148 16.49 5.54 -19.67
CA ARG A 148 17.49 5.59 -20.75
C ARG A 148 16.85 6.00 -22.07
N ASN A 149 15.64 5.50 -22.35
CA ASN A 149 14.91 5.79 -23.58
C ASN A 149 14.18 7.15 -23.59
N PHE A 150 14.06 7.84 -22.46
CA PHE A 150 13.39 9.15 -22.42
C PHE A 150 14.18 10.23 -23.16
N SER A 151 13.48 11.09 -23.86
CA SER A 151 14.02 12.36 -24.36
C SER A 151 14.32 13.34 -23.20
N PRO A 152 15.20 14.32 -23.42
CA PRO A 152 15.43 15.42 -22.48
C PRO A 152 14.14 16.13 -22.01
N ASP A 153 13.19 16.35 -22.92
CA ASP A 153 11.96 17.09 -22.60
C ASP A 153 10.96 16.23 -21.80
N GLU A 154 10.89 14.92 -22.06
CA GLU A 154 10.11 13.98 -21.24
C GLU A 154 10.67 13.90 -19.82
N LEU A 155 12.00 13.92 -19.67
CA LEU A 155 12.63 13.99 -18.35
C LEU A 155 12.28 15.29 -17.64
N LYS A 156 12.45 16.46 -18.29
CA LYS A 156 12.05 17.75 -17.71
C LYS A 156 10.60 17.72 -17.24
N THR A 157 9.69 17.25 -18.09
CA THR A 157 8.24 17.17 -17.78
C THR A 157 7.94 16.22 -16.60
N ALA A 158 8.79 15.24 -16.34
CA ALA A 158 8.68 14.37 -15.16
C ALA A 158 9.15 15.04 -13.86
N PHE A 159 10.07 16.02 -13.96
CA PHE A 159 10.54 16.84 -12.85
C PHE A 159 9.73 18.12 -12.64
N GLU A 160 9.00 18.59 -13.64
CA GLU A 160 8.09 19.71 -13.46
C GLU A 160 7.05 19.36 -12.38
N PRO A 161 6.82 20.26 -11.40
CA PRO A 161 5.63 20.16 -10.57
C PRO A 161 4.42 20.12 -11.52
N VAL A 162 3.39 19.34 -11.17
CA VAL A 162 2.19 19.23 -12.01
C VAL A 162 1.69 20.65 -12.30
N LYS A 163 1.85 21.12 -13.55
CA LYS A 163 1.36 22.44 -13.99
C LYS A 163 -0.16 22.38 -13.93
N LEU A 164 -0.71 22.85 -12.82
CA LEU A 164 -2.14 22.97 -12.58
C LEU A 164 -2.64 24.15 -13.41
N ASP A 165 -3.62 23.96 -14.28
CA ASP A 165 -4.29 25.08 -14.94
C ASP A 165 -4.92 25.98 -13.85
N ALA A 166 -4.40 27.20 -13.75
CA ALA A 166 -4.17 27.95 -12.51
C ALA A 166 -5.40 28.40 -11.70
N HIS A 167 -6.63 28.09 -12.12
CA HIS A 167 -7.83 28.56 -11.39
C HIS A 167 -8.88 27.48 -11.20
N ARG A 168 -9.28 26.79 -12.28
CA ARG A 168 -10.36 25.79 -12.17
C ARG A 168 -9.90 24.57 -11.38
N GLN A 169 -8.70 24.07 -11.64
CA GLN A 169 -8.13 22.94 -10.89
C GLN A 169 -7.70 23.33 -9.47
N LYS A 170 -7.28 24.58 -9.23
CA LYS A 170 -6.95 25.08 -7.88
C LYS A 170 -8.17 25.02 -6.96
N VAL A 171 -9.33 25.50 -7.42
CA VAL A 171 -10.59 25.41 -6.65
C VAL A 171 -11.00 23.96 -6.39
N TYR A 172 -10.84 23.06 -7.37
CA TYR A 172 -11.09 21.63 -7.17
C TYR A 172 -10.12 21.00 -6.16
N LEU A 173 -8.84 21.38 -6.22
CA LEU A 173 -7.81 20.89 -5.32
C LEU A 173 -8.06 21.37 -3.90
N ASP A 174 -8.39 22.65 -3.72
CA ASP A 174 -8.75 23.22 -2.42
C ASP A 174 -10.02 22.55 -1.87
N ALA A 175 -11.05 22.32 -2.71
CA ALA A 175 -12.25 21.61 -2.29
C ALA A 175 -11.95 20.15 -1.87
N GLU A 176 -11.08 19.46 -2.58
CA GLU A 176 -10.70 18.08 -2.27
C GLU A 176 -9.85 17.99 -0.99
N VAL A 177 -8.92 18.94 -0.79
CA VAL A 177 -8.15 19.13 0.45
C VAL A 177 -9.10 19.32 1.63
N HIS A 178 -10.06 20.25 1.53
CA HIS A 178 -11.04 20.50 2.58
C HIS A 178 -11.94 19.28 2.82
N ARG A 179 -12.35 18.56 1.77
CA ARG A 179 -13.16 17.35 1.87
C ARG A 179 -12.42 16.25 2.61
N LEU A 180 -11.19 15.95 2.21
CA LEU A 180 -10.36 14.91 2.83
C LEU A 180 -10.03 15.28 4.28
N TYR A 181 -9.67 16.54 4.54
CA TYR A 181 -9.44 17.02 5.90
C TYR A 181 -10.70 16.88 6.78
N SER A 182 -11.88 17.24 6.26
CA SER A 182 -13.16 17.07 6.96
C SER A 182 -13.46 15.59 7.25
N GLN A 183 -13.14 14.69 6.32
CA GLN A 183 -13.29 13.24 6.54
C GLN A 183 -12.34 12.73 7.62
N ILE A 184 -11.10 13.22 7.68
CA ILE A 184 -10.13 12.88 8.74
C ILE A 184 -10.68 13.34 10.10
N VAL A 185 -11.14 14.59 10.20
CA VAL A 185 -11.71 15.12 11.46
C VAL A 185 -12.95 14.33 11.88
N SER A 186 -13.82 13.96 10.93
CA SER A 186 -15.00 13.13 11.22
C SER A 186 -14.62 11.73 11.72
N ALA A 187 -13.66 11.07 11.07
CA ALA A 187 -13.18 9.75 11.47
C ALA A 187 -12.50 9.79 12.85
N ALA A 188 -11.77 10.87 13.13
CA ALA A 188 -11.13 11.09 14.42
C ALA A 188 -12.15 11.33 15.54
N LYS A 189 -13.32 11.90 15.23
CA LYS A 189 -14.44 12.03 16.17
C LYS A 189 -15.14 10.70 16.43
N SER A 190 -15.29 9.86 15.41
CA SER A 190 -15.91 8.52 15.53
C SER A 190 -14.95 7.44 16.07
N ASN A 191 -13.74 7.82 16.48
CA ASN A 191 -12.70 6.94 16.99
C ASN A 191 -12.29 5.82 16.01
N ASP A 192 -12.41 6.07 14.71
CA ASP A 192 -12.03 5.14 13.65
C ASP A 192 -10.55 5.38 13.26
N VAL A 193 -9.65 4.83 14.08
CA VAL A 193 -8.20 5.05 13.98
C VAL A 193 -7.63 4.51 12.66
N MET A 194 -8.12 3.36 12.19
CA MET A 194 -7.69 2.75 10.92
C MET A 194 -8.06 3.66 9.74
N ARG A 195 -9.31 4.14 9.69
CA ARG A 195 -9.74 5.06 8.64
C ARG A 195 -9.00 6.39 8.71
N CYS A 196 -8.73 6.91 9.91
CA CYS A 196 -7.88 8.09 10.08
C CYS A 196 -6.49 7.88 9.47
N ARG A 197 -5.85 6.73 9.74
CA ARG A 197 -4.53 6.38 9.18
C ARG A 197 -4.57 6.37 7.65
N LYS A 198 -5.55 5.68 7.04
CA LYS A 198 -5.70 5.61 5.58
C LYS A 198 -5.93 6.99 4.95
N LEU A 199 -6.80 7.80 5.55
CA LEU A 199 -7.11 9.15 5.06
C LEU A 199 -5.91 10.10 5.23
N LEU A 200 -5.19 10.02 6.34
CA LEU A 200 -3.97 10.79 6.56
C LEU A 200 -2.85 10.40 5.62
N SER A 201 -2.60 9.10 5.41
CA SER A 201 -1.62 8.62 4.44
C SER A 201 -1.91 9.22 3.05
N SER A 202 -3.17 9.08 2.59
CA SER A 202 -3.62 9.67 1.32
C SER A 202 -3.45 11.19 1.28
N TYR A 203 -3.82 11.90 2.35
CA TYR A 203 -3.71 13.35 2.42
C TYR A 203 -2.24 13.82 2.33
N ILE A 204 -1.35 13.22 3.12
CA ILE A 204 0.08 13.57 3.13
C ILE A 204 0.70 13.25 1.77
N ILE A 205 0.48 12.05 1.21
CA ILE A 205 1.01 11.66 -0.10
C ILE A 205 0.55 12.62 -1.19
N ASN A 206 -0.72 13.01 -1.19
CA ASN A 206 -1.26 13.83 -2.27
C ASN A 206 -0.93 15.32 -2.14
N PHE A 207 -0.73 15.84 -0.92
CA PHE A 207 -0.69 17.30 -0.71
C PHE A 207 0.53 17.82 0.06
N SER A 208 1.47 17.00 0.52
CA SER A 208 2.64 17.46 1.29
C SER A 208 3.58 18.45 0.57
N ASP A 209 3.45 18.57 -0.74
CA ASP A 209 4.17 19.49 -1.63
C ASP A 209 3.32 20.70 -2.06
N SER A 210 2.09 20.82 -1.55
CA SER A 210 1.21 21.96 -1.84
C SER A 210 1.54 23.16 -0.97
N GLU A 211 1.47 24.37 -1.54
CA GLU A 211 1.59 25.63 -0.79
C GLU A 211 0.57 25.75 0.35
N ASN A 212 -0.61 25.15 0.20
CA ASN A 212 -1.70 25.19 1.18
C ASN A 212 -1.61 24.08 2.23
N TYR A 213 -0.53 23.27 2.22
CA TYR A 213 -0.37 22.17 3.16
C TYR A 213 -0.09 22.66 4.58
N ASN A 214 -1.06 22.48 5.47
CA ASN A 214 -0.92 22.87 6.87
C ASN A 214 -0.21 21.78 7.70
N ASN A 215 1.12 21.76 7.63
CA ASN A 215 1.93 20.79 8.37
C ASN A 215 1.66 20.83 9.89
N GLN A 216 1.49 22.01 10.47
CA GLN A 216 1.25 22.16 11.91
C GLN A 216 -0.07 21.50 12.35
N GLU A 217 -1.11 21.61 11.52
CA GLU A 217 -2.41 21.02 11.82
C GLU A 217 -2.42 19.51 11.64
N VAL A 218 -1.71 19.00 10.63
CA VAL A 218 -1.49 17.56 10.45
C VAL A 218 -0.74 16.98 11.65
N GLU A 219 0.37 17.60 12.07
CA GLU A 219 1.14 17.14 13.23
C GLU A 219 0.31 17.16 14.53
N LYS A 220 -0.49 18.20 14.77
CA LYS A 220 -1.43 18.23 15.91
C LYS A 220 -2.41 17.07 15.88
N LEU A 221 -2.89 16.69 14.70
CA LEU A 221 -3.83 15.59 14.54
C LEU A 221 -3.14 14.23 14.73
N ILE A 222 -1.92 14.06 14.21
CA ILE A 222 -1.09 12.88 14.45
C ILE A 222 -0.80 12.73 15.95
N ASP A 223 -0.44 13.80 16.65
CA ASP A 223 -0.20 13.78 18.10
C ASP A 223 -1.46 13.42 18.88
N ALA A 224 -2.62 13.97 18.49
CA ALA A 224 -3.89 13.65 19.12
C ALA A 224 -4.26 12.17 18.94
N LEU A 225 -4.03 11.60 17.76
CA LEU A 225 -4.28 10.17 17.49
C LEU A 225 -3.25 9.27 18.16
N THR A 226 -1.99 9.69 18.25
CA THR A 226 -0.92 8.96 18.95
C THR A 226 -1.18 8.87 20.45
N LYS A 227 -1.76 9.90 21.07
CA LYS A 227 -2.21 9.86 22.47
C LYS A 227 -3.37 8.87 22.69
N ARG A 228 -4.16 8.57 21.66
CA ARG A 228 -5.32 7.66 21.74
C ARG A 228 -4.97 6.22 21.40
N ALA A 229 -4.05 6.01 20.45
CA ALA A 229 -3.60 4.72 19.98
C ALA A 229 -2.07 4.69 19.98
N SER A 230 -1.49 3.91 20.88
CA SER A 230 -0.05 3.69 20.95
C SER A 230 0.48 3.14 19.62
N GLY A 231 1.61 3.67 19.15
CA GLY A 231 2.20 3.26 17.86
C GLY A 231 1.50 3.84 16.63
N PHE A 232 0.50 4.73 16.77
CA PHE A 232 -0.18 5.33 15.61
C PHE A 232 0.79 6.04 14.66
N ARG A 233 1.70 6.87 15.18
CA ARG A 233 2.69 7.61 14.36
C ARG A 233 3.59 6.68 13.56
N GLU A 234 4.09 5.63 14.18
CA GLU A 234 4.94 4.63 13.52
C GLU A 234 4.14 3.85 12.45
N ASN A 235 2.94 3.40 12.78
CA ASN A 235 2.05 2.75 11.81
C ASN A 235 1.68 3.67 10.62
N LEU A 236 1.51 4.97 10.86
CA LEU A 236 1.28 5.95 9.80
C LEU A 236 2.52 6.11 8.92
N LYS A 237 3.71 6.22 9.54
CA LYS A 237 5.00 6.28 8.83
C LYS A 237 5.21 5.06 7.94
N ASP A 238 4.94 3.87 8.46
CA ASP A 238 5.01 2.61 7.71
C ASP A 238 3.99 2.58 6.56
N SER A 239 2.73 2.95 6.81
CA SER A 239 1.68 2.98 5.78
C SER A 239 2.05 3.95 4.64
N LEU A 240 2.58 5.14 4.97
CA LEU A 240 3.09 6.09 3.98
C LEU A 240 4.19 5.48 3.11
N ALA A 241 5.19 4.83 3.73
CA ALA A 241 6.30 4.22 3.03
C ALA A 241 5.84 3.08 2.11
N ILE A 242 4.96 2.21 2.61
CA ILE A 242 4.37 1.10 1.85
C ILE A 242 3.52 1.60 0.67
N ASP A 243 2.68 2.61 0.89
CA ASP A 243 1.83 3.21 -0.15
C ASP A 243 2.66 3.86 -1.26
N LEU A 244 3.69 4.63 -0.89
CA LEU A 244 4.59 5.27 -1.84
C LEU A 244 5.40 4.25 -2.63
N TYR A 245 6.01 3.28 -1.96
CA TYR A 245 6.75 2.19 -2.62
C TYR A 245 5.85 1.47 -3.63
N TYR A 246 4.64 1.06 -3.21
CA TYR A 246 3.67 0.43 -4.09
C TYR A 246 3.33 1.32 -5.30
N SER A 247 3.08 2.61 -5.10
CA SER A 247 2.75 3.56 -6.17
C SER A 247 3.89 3.69 -7.19
N ILE A 248 5.13 3.77 -6.70
CA ILE A 248 6.35 3.85 -7.52
C ILE A 248 6.51 2.57 -8.34
N THR A 249 6.52 1.41 -7.68
CA THR A 249 6.66 0.10 -8.35
C THR A 249 5.56 -0.12 -9.37
N ARG A 250 4.31 0.21 -9.04
CA ARG A 250 3.19 0.12 -9.97
C ARG A 250 3.38 1.04 -11.18
N GLY A 251 3.82 2.29 -10.96
CA GLY A 251 4.14 3.22 -12.03
C GLY A 251 5.19 2.67 -12.99
N ILE A 252 6.23 2.02 -12.46
CA ILE A 252 7.26 1.34 -13.27
C ILE A 252 6.67 0.21 -14.11
N LEU A 253 5.87 -0.67 -13.50
CA LEU A 253 5.28 -1.82 -14.18
C LEU A 253 4.26 -1.42 -15.26
N GLU A 254 3.57 -0.30 -15.08
CA GLU A 254 2.63 0.28 -16.04
C GLU A 254 3.33 1.16 -17.11
N ALA A 255 4.68 1.17 -17.15
CA ALA A 255 5.50 2.03 -18.03
C ALA A 255 5.23 3.53 -17.87
N ASN A 256 4.68 3.95 -16.72
CA ASN A 256 4.46 5.33 -16.35
C ASN A 256 5.62 5.83 -15.47
N VAL A 257 6.78 6.04 -16.11
CA VAL A 257 8.00 6.49 -15.44
C VAL A 257 7.83 7.86 -14.79
N LYS A 258 7.01 8.76 -15.37
CA LYS A 258 6.71 10.06 -14.78
C LYS A 258 6.13 9.90 -13.38
N LYS A 259 5.13 9.04 -13.22
CA LYS A 259 4.53 8.73 -11.91
C LYS A 259 5.56 8.12 -10.95
N ALA A 260 6.44 7.25 -11.45
CA ALA A 260 7.50 6.66 -10.64
C ALA A 260 8.50 7.71 -10.13
N ILE A 261 8.97 8.62 -11.00
CA ILE A 261 9.87 9.74 -10.64
C ILE A 261 9.20 10.66 -9.61
N GLN A 262 7.95 11.04 -9.83
CA GLN A 262 7.19 11.87 -8.89
C GLN A 262 7.04 11.17 -7.53
N GLY A 263 6.78 9.87 -7.52
CA GLY A 263 6.72 9.06 -6.29
C GLY A 263 8.05 9.01 -5.54
N ILE A 264 9.17 8.80 -6.24
CA ILE A 264 10.52 8.81 -5.63
C ILE A 264 10.80 10.15 -4.96
N ARG A 265 10.53 11.27 -5.67
CA ARG A 265 10.69 12.62 -5.11
C ARG A 265 9.78 12.86 -3.91
N LYS A 266 8.53 12.39 -3.96
CA LYS A 266 7.58 12.50 -2.86
C LYS A 266 8.04 11.69 -1.63
N TYR A 267 8.60 10.51 -1.84
CA TYR A 267 9.20 9.70 -0.77
C TYR A 267 10.38 10.44 -0.12
N ALA A 268 11.32 10.95 -0.93
CA ALA A 268 12.45 11.73 -0.43
C ALA A 268 12.01 13.00 0.33
N HIS A 269 10.97 13.68 -0.15
CA HIS A 269 10.40 14.87 0.51
C HIS A 269 9.74 14.56 1.86
N ILE A 270 8.97 13.47 1.95
CA ILE A 270 8.24 13.12 3.19
C ILE A 270 9.18 12.59 4.27
N PHE A 271 10.21 11.82 3.89
CA PHE A 271 11.07 11.12 4.84
C PHE A 271 12.45 11.75 5.02
N GLU A 272 12.77 12.79 4.25
CA GLU A 272 14.00 13.61 4.39
C GLU A 272 15.30 12.79 4.43
N GLY A 273 15.32 11.61 3.79
CA GLY A 273 16.49 10.72 3.75
C GLY A 273 16.73 9.88 5.01
N ASP A 274 15.72 9.72 5.87
CA ASP A 274 15.79 8.85 7.05
C ASP A 274 16.01 7.37 6.64
N PRO A 275 17.15 6.74 7.02
CA PRO A 275 17.48 5.37 6.64
C PRO A 275 16.67 4.30 7.39
N ASP A 276 16.00 4.66 8.49
CA ASP A 276 15.20 3.74 9.29
C ASP A 276 13.78 3.56 8.70
N VAL A 277 13.45 4.24 7.60
CA VAL A 277 12.16 4.09 6.91
C VAL A 277 12.14 2.84 6.05
N LYS A 278 11.01 2.13 6.07
CA LYS A 278 10.76 0.99 5.16
C LYS A 278 11.00 1.38 3.71
N TYR A 279 11.68 0.50 2.98
CA TYR A 279 12.04 0.66 1.56
C TYR A 279 13.06 1.76 1.24
N TYR A 280 13.73 2.34 2.24
CA TYR A 280 14.71 3.40 2.01
C TYR A 280 15.76 3.00 0.97
N TYR A 281 16.39 1.83 1.12
CA TYR A 281 17.48 1.39 0.23
C TYR A 281 16.98 1.10 -1.19
N GLU A 282 15.78 0.57 -1.32
CA GLU A 282 15.14 0.28 -2.60
C GLU A 282 14.81 1.56 -3.35
N ILE A 283 14.30 2.58 -2.66
CA ILE A 283 14.01 3.90 -3.24
C ILE A 283 15.31 4.66 -3.56
N ASP A 284 16.30 4.66 -2.66
CA ASP A 284 17.62 5.27 -2.88
C ASP A 284 18.33 4.64 -4.09
N SER A 285 18.23 3.32 -4.27
CA SER A 285 18.74 2.63 -5.48
C SER A 285 18.10 3.19 -6.77
N LEU A 286 16.78 3.35 -6.79
CA LEU A 286 16.07 3.93 -7.93
C LEU A 286 16.45 5.40 -8.15
N GLU A 287 16.55 6.19 -7.08
CA GLU A 287 16.92 7.61 -7.12
C GLU A 287 18.34 7.80 -7.68
N ARG A 288 19.31 7.00 -7.23
CA ARG A 288 20.69 7.03 -7.75
C ARG A 288 20.75 6.68 -9.24
N LYS A 289 19.97 5.70 -9.69
CA LYS A 289 19.87 5.37 -11.13
C LYS A 289 19.29 6.53 -11.93
N LEU A 290 18.23 7.16 -11.41
CA LEU A 290 17.62 8.33 -12.02
C LEU A 290 18.64 9.47 -12.20
N TYR A 291 19.32 9.88 -11.13
CA TYR A 291 20.33 10.95 -11.22
C TYR A 291 21.56 10.56 -12.03
N GLY A 292 21.98 9.29 -12.00
CA GLY A 292 23.05 8.78 -12.85
C GLY A 292 22.76 8.97 -14.34
N ILE A 293 21.52 8.69 -14.77
CA ILE A 293 21.12 8.88 -16.18
C ILE A 293 20.95 10.38 -16.52
N ILE A 294 20.42 11.18 -15.60
CA ILE A 294 20.32 12.63 -15.80
C ILE A 294 21.71 13.26 -15.99
N HIS A 295 22.68 12.82 -15.19
CA HIS A 295 24.06 13.25 -15.31
C HIS A 295 24.68 12.83 -16.65
N SER A 296 24.48 11.58 -17.09
CA SER A 296 25.01 11.10 -18.37
C SER A 296 24.43 11.80 -19.59
N LYS A 297 23.22 12.36 -19.48
CA LYS A 297 22.56 13.16 -20.52
C LYS A 297 22.89 14.67 -20.46
N ASP A 298 23.76 15.11 -19.54
CA ASP A 298 24.11 16.53 -19.26
C ASP A 298 22.89 17.44 -18.96
N LEU A 299 21.80 16.86 -18.44
CA LEU A 299 20.54 17.57 -18.21
C LEU A 299 20.50 18.30 -16.86
N MET A 300 21.52 18.12 -15.99
CA MET A 300 21.52 18.71 -14.65
C MET A 300 21.47 20.23 -14.64
N LYS A 301 22.10 20.90 -15.62
CA LYS A 301 22.07 22.36 -15.73
C LYS A 301 20.71 22.90 -16.18
N GLU A 302 19.96 22.11 -16.95
CA GLU A 302 18.65 22.50 -17.45
C GLU A 302 17.55 22.24 -16.41
N LEU A 303 17.65 21.13 -15.67
CA LEU A 303 16.72 20.80 -14.58
C LEU A 303 16.83 21.78 -13.40
N LYS A 304 18.06 22.24 -13.05
CA LYS A 304 18.27 23.26 -12.01
C LYS A 304 17.70 24.64 -12.34
N LYS A 305 17.36 24.93 -13.60
CA LYS A 305 16.73 26.21 -14.01
C LYS A 305 15.20 26.17 -13.94
N GLY A 306 14.61 24.99 -13.82
CA GLY A 306 13.15 24.79 -13.79
C GLY A 306 12.60 24.27 -12.46
N ILE A 307 13.46 24.05 -11.46
CA ILE A 307 13.12 23.91 -10.03
C ILE A 307 13.29 25.28 -9.40
#